data_AF-A0A941ZGF4-F1
#
_entry.id   AF-A0A941ZGF4-F1
#
_cell.length_a   1.000
_cell.length_b   1.000
_cell.length_c   1.000
_cell.angle_alpha   90.00
_cell.angle_beta   90.00
_cell.angle_gamma   90.00
#
_symmetry.space_group_name_H-M   'P 1'
#
loop_
_entity.id
_entity.type
_entity.pdbx_description
1 polymer ?
#
loop_
_entity_poly.entity_id
_entity_poly.type
_entity_poly.pdbx_seq_one_letter_code
_entity_poly.pdbx_strand_id
1 'polypeptide(L)' 'MQNSVFEKTDKGREEIATRKYQLPPRLRSLLVMVDGKQTKAQLLKNIAALGMDVRSIDELLDKQFIRETTNPSA' A
#
# COMPACT_ATOMS: atom_id res chain seq x y z
N MET A 1 -7.08 -19.67 2.92
CA MET A 1 -6.63 -18.61 1.99
C MET A 1 -5.89 -17.60 2.86
N GLN A 2 -4.60 -17.36 2.62
CA GLN A 2 -3.82 -16.44 3.46
C GLN A 2 -4.28 -15.01 3.15
N ASN A 3 -4.97 -14.39 4.10
CA ASN A 3 -5.45 -13.02 3.99
C ASN A 3 -4.29 -12.07 4.32
N SER A 4 -3.37 -11.91 3.37
CA SER A 4 -2.33 -10.90 3.47
C SER A 4 -2.95 -9.50 3.46
N VAL A 5 -2.49 -8.66 4.38
CA VAL A 5 -2.77 -7.23 4.44
C VAL A 5 -1.47 -6.47 4.15
N PHE A 6 -1.58 -5.18 3.85
CA PHE A 6 -0.42 -4.32 3.65
C PHE A 6 -0.35 -3.28 4.75
N GLU A 7 0.84 -3.06 5.28
CA GLU A 7 1.12 -2.00 6.25
C GLU A 7 2.13 -1.00 5.68
N LYS A 8 2.01 0.26 6.07
CA LYS A 8 3.03 1.27 5.79
C LYS A 8 4.28 1.00 6.62
N THR A 9 5.43 0.98 5.95
CA THR A 9 6.74 1.01 6.62
C THR A 9 7.02 2.40 7.20
N ASP A 10 8.10 2.54 7.95
CA ASP A 10 8.54 3.85 8.45
C ASP A 10 8.85 4.81 7.30
N LYS A 11 9.48 4.30 6.22
CA LYS A 11 9.71 5.04 4.96
C LYS A 11 8.39 5.52 4.34
N GLY A 12 7.36 4.65 4.34
CA GLY A 12 6.00 5.00 3.93
C GLY A 12 5.40 6.15 4.72
N ARG A 13 5.54 6.10 6.06
CA ARG A 13 5.02 7.14 6.95
C ARG A 13 5.78 8.46 6.77
N GLU A 14 7.11 8.41 6.64
CA GLU A 14 7.95 9.58 6.39
C GLU A 14 7.58 10.25 5.05
N GLU A 15 7.32 9.48 3.99
CA GLU A 15 6.88 10.03 2.70
C GLU A 15 5.54 10.76 2.79
N ILE A 16 4.57 10.21 3.52
CA ILE A 16 3.29 10.88 3.73
C ILE A 16 3.49 12.24 4.43
N ALA A 17 4.33 12.24 5.48
CA ALA A 17 4.57 13.41 6.33
C ALA A 17 5.40 14.49 5.63
N THR A 18 6.43 14.11 4.88
CA THR A 18 7.47 15.04 4.41
C THR A 18 7.59 15.16 2.89
N ARG A 19 7.04 14.21 2.13
CA ARG A 19 7.26 14.06 0.67
C ARG A 19 8.73 13.99 0.26
N LYS A 20 9.62 13.57 1.17
CA LYS A 20 11.07 13.52 0.99
C LYS A 20 11.51 12.64 -0.17
N TYR A 21 10.81 11.54 -0.43
CA TYR A 21 11.15 10.57 -1.46
C TYR A 21 10.46 10.85 -2.80
N GLN A 22 9.70 11.96 -2.88
CA GLN A 22 9.06 12.45 -4.11
C GLN A 22 8.25 11.35 -4.81
N LEU A 23 7.53 10.55 -4.03
CA LEU A 23 6.73 9.47 -4.57
C LEU A 23 5.66 10.06 -5.51
N PRO A 24 5.47 9.51 -6.73
CA PRO A 24 4.47 10.00 -7.66
C PRO A 24 3.09 10.14 -6.98
N PRO A 25 2.33 11.23 -7.24
CA PRO A 25 1.06 11.49 -6.55
C PRO A 25 0.09 10.31 -6.56
N ARG A 26 0.04 9.55 -7.66
CA ARG A 26 -0.76 8.33 -7.81
C ARG A 26 -0.39 7.26 -6.78
N LEU A 27 0.90 6.93 -6.67
CA LEU A 27 1.39 5.95 -5.70
C LEU A 27 1.28 6.47 -4.26
N ARG A 28 1.41 7.78 -4.05
CA ARG A 28 1.20 8.38 -2.72
C ARG A 28 -0.26 8.29 -2.29
N SER A 29 -1.23 8.45 -3.19
CA SER A 29 -2.64 8.21 -2.90
C SER A 29 -2.89 6.75 -2.49
N LEU A 30 -2.29 5.79 -3.20
CA LEU A 30 -2.33 4.38 -2.79
C LEU A 30 -1.70 4.17 -1.41
N LEU A 31 -0.52 4.75 -1.16
CA LEU A 31 0.16 4.66 0.13
C LEU A 31 -0.68 5.18 1.29
N VAL A 32 -1.45 6.25 1.08
CA VAL A 32 -2.40 6.77 2.08
C VAL A 32 -3.50 5.75 2.41
N MET A 33 -3.99 5.00 1.42
CA MET A 33 -5.04 3.98 1.57
C MET A 33 -4.59 2.70 2.30
N VAL A 34 -3.28 2.45 2.39
CA VAL A 34 -2.72 1.26 3.04
C VAL A 34 -2.75 1.44 4.55
N ASP A 35 -3.57 0.68 5.27
CA ASP A 35 -3.84 0.88 6.71
C ASP A 35 -3.65 -0.37 7.59
N GLY A 36 -3.22 -1.50 7.00
CA GLY A 36 -3.09 -2.78 7.72
C GLY A 36 -4.42 -3.49 8.00
N LYS A 37 -5.56 -2.94 7.58
CA LYS A 37 -6.89 -3.50 7.87
C LYS A 37 -7.49 -4.22 6.67
N GLN A 38 -7.18 -3.77 5.47
CA GLN A 38 -7.72 -4.32 4.24
C GLN A 38 -6.85 -5.45 3.71
N THR A 39 -7.49 -6.54 3.30
CA THR A 39 -6.83 -7.62 2.55
C THR A 39 -6.35 -7.12 1.19
N LYS A 40 -5.37 -7.81 0.61
CA LYS A 40 -4.89 -7.55 -0.77
C LYS A 40 -6.03 -7.46 -1.77
N ALA A 41 -7.02 -8.34 -1.69
CA ALA A 41 -8.17 -8.34 -2.60
C ALA A 41 -9.07 -7.10 -2.42
N GLN A 42 -9.33 -6.69 -1.18
CA GLN A 42 -10.10 -5.48 -0.90
C GLN A 42 -9.36 -4.22 -1.37
N LEU A 43 -8.06 -4.13 -1.11
CA LEU A 43 -7.24 -3.02 -1.56
C LEU A 43 -7.24 -2.91 -3.09
N LEU A 44 -7.02 -4.03 -3.80
CA LEU A 44 -7.08 -4.09 -5.27
C LEU A 44 -8.42 -3.60 -5.82
N LYS A 45 -9.53 -4.02 -5.21
CA LYS A 45 -10.87 -3.57 -5.60
C LYS A 45 -11.04 -2.05 -5.43
N ASN A 46 -10.53 -1.50 -4.33
CA ASN A 46 -10.67 -0.07 -4.02
C ASN A 46 -9.82 0.81 -4.95
N ILE A 47 -8.64 0.33 -5.35
CA ILE A 47 -7.70 1.11 -6.17
C ILE A 47 -8.00 0.97 -7.67
N ALA A 48 -8.73 -0.07 -8.08
CA ALA A 48 -9.18 -0.27 -9.46
C ALA A 48 -10.02 0.91 -9.98
N ALA A 49 -10.88 1.49 -9.14
CA ALA A 49 -11.66 2.69 -9.47
C ALA A 49 -10.80 3.94 -9.74
N LEU A 50 -9.54 3.92 -9.30
CA LEU A 50 -8.55 4.98 -9.51
C LEU A 50 -7.58 4.66 -10.66
N GLY A 51 -7.90 3.63 -11.45
CA GLY A 51 -7.05 3.14 -12.55
C GLY A 51 -5.75 2.49 -12.07
N MET A 52 -5.68 2.02 -10.82
CA MET A 52 -4.53 1.31 -10.26
C MET A 52 -4.79 -0.19 -10.19
N ASP A 53 -3.72 -0.97 -10.21
CA ASP A 53 -3.76 -2.42 -10.20
C ASP A 53 -2.65 -2.99 -9.32
N VAL A 54 -2.41 -4.30 -9.44
CA VAL A 54 -1.36 -5.00 -8.70
C VAL A 54 0.03 -4.40 -8.91
N ARG A 55 0.33 -3.83 -10.09
CA ARG A 55 1.63 -3.22 -10.37
C ARG A 55 1.87 -1.99 -9.49
N SER A 56 0.80 -1.24 -9.18
CA SER A 56 0.90 -0.10 -8.26
C SER A 56 1.25 -0.53 -6.84
N ILE A 57 0.80 -1.71 -6.41
CA ILE A 57 1.16 -2.29 -5.12
C ILE A 57 2.60 -2.81 -5.17
N ASP A 58 2.97 -3.51 -6.23
CA ASP A 58 4.33 -4.03 -6.43
C ASP A 58 5.36 -2.91 -6.42
N GLU A 59 5.07 -1.75 -7.02
CA GLU A 59 5.93 -0.57 -6.97
C GLU A 59 6.13 -0.02 -5.55
N LEU A 60 5.10 -0.05 -4.70
CA LEU A 60 5.26 0.35 -3.29
C LEU A 60 6.05 -0.67 -2.46
N LEU A 61 5.92 -1.96 -2.78
CA LEU A 61 6.69 -3.05 -2.16
C LEU A 61 8.16 -2.97 -2.54
N ASP A 62 8.45 -2.86 -3.85
CA ASP A 62 9.81 -2.74 -4.40
C ASP A 62 10.54 -1.51 -3.82
N LYS A 63 9.83 -0.38 -3.73
CA LYS A 63 10.36 0.85 -3.13
C LYS A 63 10.33 0.86 -1.60
N GLN A 64 9.88 -0.22 -0.96
CA GLN A 64 9.84 -0.41 0.50
C GLN A 64 8.99 0.63 1.25
N PHE A 65 7.97 1.20 0.62
CA PHE A 65 7.00 2.09 1.30
C PHE A 65 5.92 1.32 2.04
N ILE A 66 5.66 0.08 1.62
CA ILE A 66 4.75 -0.85 2.30
C ILE A 66 5.42 -2.21 2.49
N ARG A 67 4.85 -3.01 3.38
CA ARG A 67 5.21 -4.42 3.58
C ARG A 67 3.96 -5.27 3.60
N GLU A 68 4.08 -6.49 3.10
CA GLU A 68 3.04 -7.50 3.25
C GLU A 68 3.12 -8.11 4.65
N THR A 69 1.99 -8.20 5.33
CA THR A 69 1.87 -8.91 6.60
C THR A 69 0.74 -9.93 6.52
N THR A 70 0.98 -11.11 7.04
CA THR A 70 -0.09 -12.08 7.27
C THR A 70 -0.94 -11.58 8.43
N ASN A 71 -2.20 -11.27 8.18
CA ASN A 71 -3.13 -10.98 9.27
C ASN A 71 -3.50 -12.32 9.94
N PRO A 72 -3.12 -12.56 11.21
CA PRO A 72 -3.50 -13.79 11.91
C PRO A 72 -4.99 -13.84 12.28
N SER A 73 -5.75 -12.75 12.06
CA SER A 73 -7.19 -12.71 12.32
C SER A 73 -7.98 -13.09 11.07
N ALA A 74 -8.20 -14.39 10.87
CA ALA A 74 -9.28 -14.96 10.08
C ALA A 74 -10.19 -15.77 11.00
#